data_AF-L8JPX6-F1
#
_entry.id   AF-L8JPX6-F1
#
_cell.length_a   1.000
_cell.length_b   1.000
_cell.length_c   1.000
_cell.angle_alpha   90.00
_cell.angle_beta   90.00
_cell.angle_gamma   90.00
#
_symmetry.space_group_name_H-M   'P 1'
#
loop_
_entity.id
_entity.type
_entity.pdbx_description
1 polymer ?
#
loop_
_entity_poly.entity_id
_entity_poly.type
_entity_poly.pdbx_seq_one_letter_code
_entity_poly.pdbx_strand_id
1 'polypeptide(L)'
;MDDLRLNDRSQANGRYLLTGSANILAIPQLSNALVGRMSVMTLYPFCTAEASKGKGGIIHRIINMDFSGMNDRGITTLEAIKLGTFPEISGKTTDDQRIWFDGYLTTILQRDVRMLADLEKIALLPSILRILATRTGNLINDSDISRDVGLHSVTGKFYRNILKMMFLNFDIIPWYRNIGKRLVKSPKGYLTDTLMLCHLLGLNIDTLIINKPDLFGHILENYVATELVKQLSFSNIKAQLFHFRTSDGKEVDFILERPDGGIFAIEVKAKESVSIQDFKGIQVLASLIKNDFKGGIVLYPGRESIPFVQNLWAVPLYSLWQ
;
A
#
# COMPACT_ATOMS: atom_id res chain seq x y z
N MET A 1 -9.31 21.64 29.24
CA MET A 1 -10.53 21.44 28.41
C MET A 1 -11.64 20.80 29.24
N ASP A 2 -11.82 21.21 30.51
CA ASP A 2 -12.79 20.56 31.41
C ASP A 2 -13.55 21.49 32.37
N ASP A 3 -13.38 22.81 32.28
CA ASP A 3 -14.21 23.74 33.09
C ASP A 3 -15.54 24.12 32.42
N LEU A 4 -15.60 24.07 31.07
CA LEU A 4 -16.83 24.37 30.31
C LEU A 4 -17.82 23.20 30.28
N ARG A 5 -17.42 21.97 30.66
CA ARG A 5 -18.30 20.78 30.73
C ARG A 5 -19.22 20.75 31.95
N LEU A 6 -18.89 21.50 32.99
CA LEU A 6 -19.63 21.46 34.27
C LEU A 6 -20.85 22.40 34.27
N ASN A 7 -20.87 23.43 33.42
CA ASN A 7 -21.84 24.52 33.57
C ASN A 7 -23.06 24.49 32.64
N ASP A 8 -23.05 23.77 31.51
CA ASP A 8 -24.26 23.72 30.67
C ASP A 8 -24.37 22.45 29.81
N ARG A 9 -25.27 21.54 30.18
CA ARG A 9 -25.28 20.12 29.76
C ARG A 9 -26.29 19.78 28.65
N SER A 10 -26.96 20.73 28.00
CA SER A 10 -28.13 20.38 27.18
C SER A 10 -28.01 20.53 25.65
N GLN A 11 -27.06 21.30 25.06
CA GLN A 11 -27.19 21.64 23.62
C GLN A 11 -25.93 21.71 22.72
N ALA A 12 -24.70 21.44 23.18
CA ALA A 12 -23.53 21.58 22.30
C ALA A 12 -23.22 20.31 21.46
N ASN A 13 -23.94 20.12 20.35
CA ASN A 13 -23.55 19.18 19.30
C ASN A 13 -22.65 19.86 18.26
N GLY A 14 -21.32 19.85 18.48
CA GLY A 14 -20.32 20.32 17.50
C GLY A 14 -19.76 19.17 16.65
N ARG A 15 -19.53 19.40 15.36
CA ARG A 15 -18.71 18.52 14.51
C ARG A 15 -17.26 19.00 14.57
N TYR A 16 -16.35 18.15 14.99
CA TYR A 16 -14.91 18.46 15.08
C TYR A 16 -14.13 17.57 14.10
N LEU A 17 -13.16 18.15 13.40
CA LEU A 17 -12.19 17.42 12.59
C LEU A 17 -10.87 17.35 13.37
N LEU A 18 -10.46 16.14 13.74
CA LEU A 18 -9.19 15.86 14.38
C LEU A 18 -8.25 15.24 13.34
N THR A 19 -7.09 15.84 13.14
CA THR A 19 -6.08 15.37 12.18
C THR A 19 -4.78 15.05 12.89
N GLY A 20 -4.01 14.11 12.35
CA GLY A 20 -2.71 13.71 12.88
C GLY A 20 -2.00 12.73 11.95
N SER A 21 -0.67 12.73 12.00
CA SER A 21 0.23 11.83 11.27
C SER A 21 0.27 10.41 11.84
N ALA A 22 -0.32 10.21 13.02
CA ALA A 22 -0.36 8.95 13.75
C ALA A 22 -1.79 8.43 13.87
N ASN A 23 -1.96 7.10 13.95
CA ASN A 23 -3.27 6.50 14.15
C ASN A 23 -3.87 6.95 15.49
N ILE A 24 -4.90 7.79 15.45
CA ILE A 24 -5.55 8.34 16.65
C ILE A 24 -6.12 7.23 17.54
N LEU A 25 -6.56 6.11 16.96
CA LEU A 25 -7.07 4.96 17.73
C LEU A 25 -5.97 4.21 18.49
N ALA A 26 -4.70 4.42 18.14
CA ALA A 26 -3.58 3.91 18.91
C ALA A 26 -3.40 4.64 20.26
N ILE A 27 -4.01 5.81 20.43
CA ILE A 27 -3.91 6.61 21.66
C ILE A 27 -5.09 6.22 22.57
N PRO A 28 -4.86 5.45 23.65
CA PRO A 28 -5.96 4.82 24.42
C PRO A 28 -6.94 5.83 25.03
N GLN A 29 -6.43 6.99 25.44
CA GLN A 29 -7.23 8.05 26.08
C GLN A 29 -8.24 8.68 25.10
N LEU A 30 -7.86 8.86 23.84
CA LEU A 30 -8.73 9.45 22.80
C LEU A 30 -9.77 8.45 22.31
N SER A 31 -9.39 7.17 22.16
CA SER A 31 -10.29 6.11 21.70
C SER A 31 -11.51 5.94 22.61
N ASN A 32 -11.30 5.87 23.93
CA ASN A 32 -12.38 5.67 24.91
C ASN A 32 -13.38 6.85 24.96
N ALA A 33 -12.93 8.08 24.74
CA ALA A 33 -13.79 9.26 24.79
C ALA A 33 -14.77 9.35 23.59
N LEU A 34 -14.41 8.73 22.46
CA LEU A 34 -15.03 8.97 21.15
C LEU A 34 -15.82 7.76 20.60
N VAL A 35 -15.95 6.68 21.38
CA VAL A 35 -16.73 5.48 21.00
C VAL A 35 -18.15 5.86 20.56
N GLY A 36 -18.56 5.38 19.38
CA GLY A 36 -19.88 5.63 18.79
C GLY A 36 -20.14 7.06 18.31
N ARG A 37 -19.18 7.97 18.46
CA ARG A 37 -19.31 9.41 18.14
C ARG A 37 -18.25 9.94 17.18
N MET A 38 -17.40 9.06 16.65
CA MET A 38 -16.34 9.41 15.71
C MET A 38 -16.39 8.49 14.50
N SER A 39 -16.17 9.07 13.32
CA SER A 39 -15.75 8.34 12.13
C SER A 39 -14.26 8.57 11.93
N VAL A 40 -13.51 7.51 11.69
CA VAL A 40 -12.08 7.60 11.38
C VAL A 40 -11.91 7.42 9.89
N MET A 41 -11.22 8.37 9.27
CA MET A 41 -10.81 8.31 7.87
C MET A 41 -9.30 8.38 7.81
N THR A 42 -8.69 7.46 7.09
CA THR A 42 -7.25 7.47 6.83
C THR A 42 -7.01 8.27 5.55
N LEU A 43 -6.25 9.35 5.67
CA LEU A 43 -5.77 10.14 4.53
C LEU A 43 -4.35 9.68 4.20
N TYR A 44 -4.19 9.13 3.00
CA TYR A 44 -2.89 8.74 2.46
C TYR A 44 -2.25 9.90 1.71
N PRO A 45 -0.95 9.81 1.38
CA PRO A 45 -0.37 10.63 0.31
C PRO A 45 -1.21 10.49 -0.98
N PHE A 46 -1.11 11.45 -1.90
CA PHE A 46 -1.89 11.42 -3.13
C PHE A 46 -1.72 10.08 -3.85
N CYS A 47 -2.82 9.51 -4.32
CA CYS A 47 -2.74 8.59 -5.44
C CYS A 47 -2.45 9.39 -6.71
N THR A 48 -1.89 8.73 -7.73
CA THR A 48 -1.55 9.43 -8.97
C THR A 48 -2.80 10.01 -9.64
N ALA A 49 -3.96 9.36 -9.52
CA ALA A 49 -5.21 9.90 -10.03
C ALA A 49 -5.54 11.26 -9.39
N GLU A 50 -5.42 11.41 -8.06
CA GLU A 50 -5.66 12.69 -7.37
C GLU A 50 -4.68 13.77 -7.83
N ALA A 51 -3.38 13.45 -7.84
CA ALA A 51 -2.33 14.41 -8.21
C ALA A 51 -2.42 14.84 -9.69
N SER A 52 -2.86 13.95 -10.56
CA SER A 52 -3.03 14.21 -11.99
C SER A 52 -4.44 14.71 -12.36
N LYS A 53 -5.35 14.91 -11.41
CA LYS A 53 -6.77 15.26 -11.66
C LYS A 53 -7.52 14.22 -12.51
N GLY A 54 -7.11 12.96 -12.42
CA GLY A 54 -7.88 11.81 -12.91
C GLY A 54 -9.07 11.52 -11.99
N LYS A 55 -9.99 10.66 -12.45
CA LYS A 55 -11.15 10.26 -11.63
C LYS A 55 -10.81 9.11 -10.66
N GLY A 56 -9.69 8.43 -10.90
CA GLY A 56 -9.44 7.11 -10.35
C GLY A 56 -10.41 6.08 -10.95
N GLY A 57 -10.42 4.89 -10.37
CA GLY A 57 -11.46 3.90 -10.65
C GLY A 57 -10.94 2.59 -11.19
N ILE A 58 -9.64 2.31 -11.05
CA ILE A 58 -9.09 0.99 -11.38
C ILE A 58 -9.84 -0.13 -10.63
N ILE A 59 -10.23 0.10 -9.37
CA ILE A 59 -10.99 -0.86 -8.57
C ILE A 59 -12.34 -1.20 -9.24
N HIS A 60 -13.04 -0.19 -9.78
CA HIS A 60 -14.29 -0.39 -10.50
C HIS A 60 -14.07 -1.15 -11.82
N ARG A 61 -13.00 -0.83 -12.55
CA ARG A 61 -12.63 -1.51 -13.80
C ARG A 61 -12.28 -2.98 -13.58
N ILE A 62 -11.47 -3.28 -12.55
CA ILE A 62 -11.11 -4.65 -12.18
C ILE A 62 -12.35 -5.44 -11.82
N ILE A 63 -13.25 -4.90 -10.98
CA ILE A 63 -14.42 -5.66 -10.53
C ILE A 63 -15.42 -5.94 -11.66
N ASN A 64 -15.56 -5.02 -12.60
CA ASN A 64 -16.41 -5.23 -13.76
C ASN A 64 -15.69 -5.95 -14.92
N MET A 65 -14.37 -6.16 -14.79
CA MET A 65 -13.50 -6.67 -15.85
C MET A 65 -13.68 -5.92 -17.17
N ASP A 66 -13.83 -4.60 -17.06
CA ASP A 66 -14.05 -3.69 -18.18
C ASP A 66 -12.96 -2.60 -18.21
N PHE A 67 -12.08 -2.75 -19.20
CA PHE A 67 -10.95 -1.86 -19.44
C PHE A 67 -11.17 -1.01 -20.70
N SER A 68 -12.42 -0.89 -21.17
CA SER A 68 -12.76 -0.03 -22.30
C SER A 68 -12.80 1.46 -21.90
N GLY A 69 -12.70 2.35 -22.90
CA GLY A 69 -12.83 3.80 -22.70
C GLY A 69 -11.75 4.44 -21.84
N MET A 70 -10.58 3.79 -21.70
CA MET A 70 -9.40 4.38 -21.08
C MET A 70 -8.60 5.13 -22.15
N ASN A 71 -8.12 6.32 -21.82
CA ASN A 71 -7.35 7.15 -22.74
C ASN A 71 -6.00 7.47 -22.10
N ASP A 72 -4.90 7.03 -22.71
CA ASP A 72 -3.57 7.41 -22.23
C ASP A 72 -3.45 8.94 -22.18
N ARG A 73 -3.19 9.47 -20.97
CA ARG A 73 -3.08 10.91 -20.71
C ARG A 73 -1.66 11.43 -20.96
N GLY A 74 -0.76 10.58 -21.46
CA GLY A 74 0.63 10.91 -21.75
C GLY A 74 1.50 11.01 -20.49
N ILE A 75 1.00 10.58 -19.34
CA ILE A 75 1.77 10.53 -18.08
C ILE A 75 2.49 9.18 -18.06
N THR A 76 3.82 9.22 -18.06
CA THR A 76 4.65 8.01 -17.97
C THR A 76 4.56 7.38 -16.58
N THR A 77 4.89 6.09 -16.45
CA THR A 77 4.96 5.41 -15.14
C THR A 77 5.89 6.12 -14.16
N LEU A 78 7.00 6.70 -14.65
CA LEU A 78 7.94 7.44 -13.83
C LEU A 78 7.33 8.73 -13.28
N GLU A 79 6.68 9.52 -14.13
CA GLU A 79 5.96 10.73 -13.71
C GLU A 79 4.81 10.39 -12.77
N ALA A 80 4.09 9.29 -13.03
CA ALA A 80 3.03 8.79 -12.18
C ALA A 80 3.52 8.49 -10.76
N ILE A 81 4.66 7.79 -10.61
CA ILE A 81 5.31 7.54 -9.32
C ILE A 81 5.71 8.84 -8.63
N LYS A 82 6.24 9.81 -9.39
CA LYS A 82 6.64 11.14 -8.85
C LYS A 82 5.47 12.01 -8.40
N LEU A 83 4.28 11.79 -8.96
CA LEU A 83 3.04 12.48 -8.59
C LEU A 83 2.31 11.78 -7.44
N GLY A 84 2.38 10.45 -7.36
CA GLY A 84 1.71 9.63 -6.35
C GLY A 84 2.36 9.66 -4.96
N THR A 85 2.66 10.85 -4.44
CA THR A 85 3.39 11.07 -3.19
C THR A 85 2.73 12.13 -2.29
N PHE A 86 3.42 12.60 -1.25
CA PHE A 86 2.91 13.62 -0.33
C PHE A 86 2.58 14.92 -1.08
N PRO A 87 1.46 15.59 -0.76
CA PRO A 87 1.01 16.79 -1.48
C PRO A 87 2.07 17.88 -1.60
N GLU A 88 2.88 18.09 -0.57
CA GLU A 88 3.91 19.12 -0.49
C GLU A 88 5.06 18.91 -1.49
N ILE A 89 5.32 17.66 -1.87
CA ILE A 89 6.46 17.25 -2.71
C ILE A 89 6.06 16.63 -4.05
N SER A 90 4.76 16.47 -4.29
CA SER A 90 4.23 16.04 -5.58
C SER A 90 4.62 17.04 -6.68
N GLY A 91 5.31 16.55 -7.73
CA GLY A 91 5.78 17.36 -8.84
C GLY A 91 6.98 18.28 -8.52
N LYS A 92 7.60 18.15 -7.35
CA LYS A 92 8.86 18.85 -7.01
C LYS A 92 10.08 18.17 -7.64
N THR A 93 11.23 18.82 -7.55
CA THR A 93 12.51 18.24 -8.00
C THR A 93 12.96 17.11 -7.07
N THR A 94 13.83 16.22 -7.57
CA THR A 94 14.39 15.11 -6.78
C THR A 94 15.16 15.61 -5.54
N ASP A 95 15.83 16.75 -5.65
CA ASP A 95 16.56 17.35 -4.51
C ASP A 95 15.61 17.91 -3.45
N ASP A 96 14.55 18.63 -3.85
CA ASP A 96 13.53 19.11 -2.92
C ASP A 96 12.84 17.96 -2.18
N GLN A 97 12.51 16.88 -2.91
CA GLN A 97 11.93 15.67 -2.36
C GLN A 97 12.84 15.03 -1.31
N ARG A 98 14.15 14.92 -1.60
CA ARG A 98 15.13 14.37 -0.67
C ARG A 98 15.21 15.18 0.62
N ILE A 99 15.37 16.50 0.52
CA ILE A 99 15.46 17.39 1.68
C ILE A 99 14.19 17.28 2.54
N TRP A 100 13.03 17.23 1.89
CA TRP A 100 11.76 17.08 2.58
C TRP A 100 11.66 15.74 3.32
N PHE A 101 12.04 14.62 2.69
CA PHE A 101 12.01 13.31 3.34
C PHE A 101 12.96 13.22 4.53
N ASP A 102 14.17 13.80 4.44
CA ASP A 102 15.11 13.87 5.57
C ASP A 102 14.47 14.57 6.78
N GLY A 103 13.83 15.73 6.55
CA GLY A 103 13.12 16.48 7.58
C GLY A 103 11.87 15.77 8.12
N TYR A 104 11.07 15.19 7.23
CA TYR A 104 9.85 14.44 7.57
C TYR A 104 10.17 13.22 8.44
N LEU A 105 11.10 12.37 7.99
CA LEU A 105 11.49 11.15 8.71
C LEU A 105 12.13 11.47 10.07
N THR A 106 12.94 12.53 10.14
CA THR A 106 13.51 12.99 11.42
C THR A 106 12.40 13.39 12.38
N THR A 107 11.45 14.21 11.92
CA THR A 107 10.36 14.71 12.76
C THR A 107 9.45 13.59 13.22
N ILE A 108 8.97 12.75 12.30
CA ILE A 108 7.99 11.71 12.61
C ILE A 108 8.58 10.61 13.51
N LEU A 109 9.84 10.21 13.30
CA LEU A 109 10.47 9.13 14.07
C LEU A 109 11.00 9.58 15.43
N GLN A 110 11.40 10.85 15.58
CA GLN A 110 11.97 11.34 16.84
C GLN A 110 10.93 12.01 17.76
N ARG A 111 9.95 12.71 17.19
CA ARG A 111 8.95 13.48 17.92
C ARG A 111 7.63 12.74 18.03
N ASP A 112 7.02 12.38 16.90
CA ASP A 112 5.63 11.91 16.90
C ASP A 112 5.48 10.52 17.50
N VAL A 113 6.45 9.64 17.28
CA VAL A 113 6.48 8.30 17.89
C VAL A 113 6.39 8.34 19.42
N ARG A 114 7.02 9.33 20.08
CA ARG A 114 7.00 9.44 21.55
C ARG A 114 5.60 9.71 22.10
N MET A 115 4.69 10.23 21.26
CA MET A 115 3.29 10.41 21.63
C MET A 115 2.51 9.09 21.63
N LEU A 116 2.96 8.09 20.86
CA LEU A 116 2.31 6.79 20.75
C LEU A 116 2.83 5.75 21.75
N ALA A 117 4.13 5.75 21.99
CA ALA A 117 4.77 4.74 22.82
C ALA A 117 5.99 5.30 23.55
N ASP A 118 6.16 4.86 24.80
CA ASP A 118 7.42 5.05 25.51
C ASP A 118 8.41 3.96 25.05
N LEU A 119 9.48 4.39 24.37
CA LEU A 119 10.45 3.49 23.74
C LEU A 119 11.85 3.73 24.27
N GLU A 120 12.41 2.72 24.90
CA GLU A 120 13.80 2.73 25.37
C GLU A 120 14.81 2.95 24.24
N LYS A 121 14.59 2.34 23.07
CA LYS A 121 15.55 2.32 21.95
C LYS A 121 15.02 3.01 20.69
N ILE A 122 14.38 4.17 20.83
CA ILE A 122 13.78 4.91 19.72
C ILE A 122 14.73 5.15 18.52
N ALA A 123 16.04 5.27 18.80
CA ALA A 123 17.09 5.44 17.78
C ALA A 123 17.19 4.26 16.79
N LEU A 124 16.58 3.11 17.07
CA LEU A 124 16.54 1.97 16.16
C LEU A 124 15.47 2.09 15.08
N LEU A 125 14.46 2.95 15.24
CA LEU A 125 13.35 3.05 14.28
C LEU A 125 13.78 3.42 12.86
N PRO A 126 14.70 4.39 12.63
CA PRO A 126 15.21 4.66 11.28
C PRO A 126 15.87 3.43 10.64
N SER A 127 16.58 2.63 11.43
CA SER A 127 17.24 1.41 10.95
C SER A 127 16.23 0.32 10.62
N ILE A 128 15.21 0.12 11.47
CA ILE A 128 14.12 -0.83 11.20
C ILE A 128 13.36 -0.40 9.93
N LEU A 129 13.06 0.89 9.78
CA LEU A 129 12.37 1.40 8.59
C LEU A 129 13.19 1.16 7.30
N ARG A 130 14.51 1.36 7.35
CA ARG A 130 15.42 1.01 6.23
C ARG A 130 15.45 -0.49 5.93
N ILE A 131 15.42 -1.35 6.95
CA ILE A 131 15.34 -2.81 6.76
C ILE A 131 14.00 -3.23 6.15
N LEU A 132 12.90 -2.57 6.51
CA LEU A 132 11.61 -2.78 5.85
C LEU A 132 11.68 -2.36 4.38
N ALA A 133 12.32 -1.22 4.09
CA ALA A 133 12.49 -0.74 2.72
C ALA A 133 13.24 -1.75 1.83
N THR A 134 14.31 -2.39 2.31
CA THR A 134 15.04 -3.41 1.54
C THR A 134 14.26 -4.71 1.33
N ARG A 135 13.18 -4.92 2.08
CA ARG A 135 12.35 -6.14 2.05
C ARG A 135 10.93 -5.86 1.56
N THR A 136 10.71 -4.72 0.91
CA THR A 136 9.42 -4.35 0.32
C THR A 136 8.92 -5.41 -0.66
N GLY A 137 7.63 -5.74 -0.60
CA GLY A 137 7.00 -6.78 -1.43
C GLY A 137 7.28 -8.21 -0.97
N ASN A 138 8.20 -8.42 -0.03
CA ASN A 138 8.52 -9.74 0.50
C ASN A 138 7.68 -10.12 1.71
N LEU A 139 7.63 -11.42 1.99
CA LEU A 139 7.04 -11.96 3.21
C LEU A 139 7.77 -11.44 4.45
N ILE A 140 7.00 -10.95 5.42
CA ILE A 140 7.53 -10.41 6.66
C ILE A 140 8.03 -11.54 7.56
N ASN A 141 9.28 -11.42 7.99
CA ASN A 141 9.87 -12.23 9.05
C ASN A 141 10.33 -11.31 10.20
N ASP A 142 9.50 -11.19 11.24
CA ASP A 142 9.78 -10.37 12.40
C ASP A 142 11.07 -10.79 13.13
N SER A 143 11.40 -12.09 13.14
CA SER A 143 12.62 -12.59 13.77
C SER A 143 13.87 -12.14 13.02
N ASP A 144 13.85 -12.19 11.69
CA ASP A 144 14.99 -11.72 10.88
C ASP A 144 15.13 -10.20 10.93
N ILE A 145 14.02 -9.44 10.89
CA ILE A 145 14.07 -7.97 11.03
C ILE A 145 14.65 -7.59 12.40
N SER A 146 14.25 -8.29 13.46
CA SER A 146 14.74 -8.03 14.81
C SER A 146 16.23 -8.36 14.96
N ARG A 147 16.68 -9.46 14.35
CA ARG A 147 18.09 -9.88 14.38
C ARG A 147 19.02 -8.82 13.77
N ASP A 148 18.62 -8.23 12.64
CA ASP A 148 19.41 -7.21 11.93
C ASP A 148 19.66 -5.93 12.77
N VAL A 149 18.82 -5.66 13.77
CA VAL A 149 18.95 -4.51 14.69
C VAL A 149 19.31 -4.91 16.13
N GLY A 150 19.65 -6.18 16.36
CA GLY A 150 20.03 -6.66 17.70
C GLY A 150 18.89 -6.66 18.72
N LEU A 151 17.65 -6.88 18.27
CA LEU A 151 16.46 -6.98 19.12
C LEU A 151 15.95 -8.43 19.23
N HIS A 152 15.25 -8.73 20.32
CA HIS A 152 14.44 -9.94 20.40
C HIS A 152 13.21 -9.82 19.48
N SER A 153 12.73 -10.95 18.95
CA SER A 153 11.66 -10.99 17.95
C SER A 153 10.37 -10.28 18.36
N VAL A 154 10.00 -10.37 19.64
CA VAL A 154 8.79 -9.70 20.17
C VAL A 154 8.99 -8.18 20.19
N THR A 155 10.16 -7.70 20.60
CA THR A 155 10.51 -6.29 20.62
C THR A 155 10.58 -5.71 19.22
N GLY A 156 11.24 -6.37 18.26
CA GLY A 156 11.29 -5.84 16.89
C GLY A 156 9.92 -5.83 16.21
N LYS A 157 9.07 -6.84 16.47
CA LYS A 157 7.66 -6.82 16.01
C LYS A 157 6.89 -5.62 16.59
N PHE A 158 7.09 -5.32 17.87
CA PHE A 158 6.49 -4.14 18.50
C PHE A 158 6.94 -2.84 17.83
N TYR A 159 8.23 -2.68 17.55
CA TYR A 159 8.76 -1.50 16.86
C TYR A 159 8.24 -1.37 15.43
N ARG A 160 8.14 -2.49 14.68
CA ARG A 160 7.50 -2.50 13.36
C ARG A 160 6.03 -2.07 13.42
N ASN A 161 5.29 -2.53 14.42
CA ASN A 161 3.89 -2.12 14.60
C ASN A 161 3.77 -0.62 14.86
N ILE A 162 4.72 -0.01 15.57
CA ILE A 162 4.75 1.44 15.77
C ILE A 162 4.94 2.18 14.44
N LEU A 163 5.88 1.74 13.59
CA LEU A 163 6.06 2.32 12.25
C LEU A 163 4.76 2.21 11.42
N LYS A 164 4.03 1.10 11.55
CA LYS A 164 2.73 0.91 10.91
C LYS A 164 1.65 1.85 11.47
N MET A 165 1.65 2.09 12.78
CA MET A 165 0.75 3.05 13.45
C MET A 165 1.06 4.50 13.08
N MET A 166 2.30 4.78 12.64
CA MET A 166 2.73 6.06 12.05
C MET A 166 2.46 6.15 10.54
N PHE A 167 1.76 5.17 9.96
CA PHE A 167 1.49 5.08 8.52
C PHE A 167 2.74 5.12 7.63
N LEU A 168 3.91 4.70 8.14
CA LEU A 168 5.15 4.63 7.34
C LEU A 168 5.22 3.35 6.51
N ASN A 169 4.62 2.28 6.99
CA ASN A 169 4.51 1.02 6.29
C ASN A 169 3.11 0.41 6.49
N PHE A 170 2.75 -0.52 5.62
CA PHE A 170 1.54 -1.31 5.75
C PHE A 170 1.82 -2.76 5.35
N ASP A 171 0.90 -3.64 5.73
CA ASP A 171 1.01 -5.06 5.44
C ASP A 171 -0.18 -5.46 4.57
N ILE A 172 0.09 -6.24 3.52
CA ILE A 172 -0.95 -6.98 2.80
C ILE A 172 -0.97 -8.39 3.37
N ILE A 173 -2.11 -8.78 3.93
CA ILE A 173 -2.28 -10.09 4.54
C ILE A 173 -2.48 -11.17 3.46
N PRO A 174 -2.07 -12.42 3.70
CA PRO A 174 -2.31 -13.49 2.75
C PRO A 174 -3.80 -13.77 2.68
N TRP A 175 -4.27 -14.02 1.47
CA TRP A 175 -5.57 -14.59 1.21
C TRP A 175 -5.51 -16.08 1.55
N TYR A 176 -6.39 -16.51 2.44
CA TYR A 176 -6.61 -17.92 2.70
C TYR A 176 -8.08 -18.13 3.00
N ARG A 177 -8.68 -19.08 2.28
CA ARG A 177 -9.88 -19.79 2.74
C ARG A 177 -9.48 -21.21 3.14
N ASN A 178 -10.41 -22.02 3.64
CA ASN A 178 -10.18 -23.44 4.02
C ASN A 178 -9.87 -24.35 2.81
N ILE A 179 -8.99 -23.92 1.90
CA ILE A 179 -8.72 -24.50 0.58
C ILE A 179 -7.44 -25.35 0.60
N GLY A 180 -6.68 -25.36 1.71
CA GLY A 180 -5.64 -26.36 1.94
C GLY A 180 -4.53 -25.93 2.90
N LYS A 181 -3.78 -26.92 3.42
CA LYS A 181 -2.69 -26.72 4.39
C LYS A 181 -1.39 -26.12 3.81
N ARG A 182 -1.35 -25.82 2.50
CA ARG A 182 -0.14 -25.41 1.77
C ARG A 182 -0.08 -23.90 1.46
N LEU A 183 -0.83 -23.08 2.18
CA LEU A 183 -0.79 -21.61 2.01
C LEU A 183 0.19 -20.97 2.97
N VAL A 184 0.95 -19.99 2.48
CA VAL A 184 1.80 -19.14 3.31
C VAL A 184 0.90 -18.19 4.11
N LYS A 185 1.17 -18.10 5.42
CA LYS A 185 0.39 -17.27 6.35
C LYS A 185 1.06 -15.95 6.74
N SER A 186 2.29 -15.72 6.28
CA SER A 186 2.98 -14.45 6.52
C SER A 186 2.42 -13.36 5.61
N PRO A 187 2.22 -12.13 6.13
CA PRO A 187 1.89 -10.99 5.29
C PRO A 187 3.09 -10.56 4.43
N LYS A 188 2.81 -9.81 3.36
CA LYS A 188 3.81 -9.02 2.63
C LYS A 188 3.89 -7.61 3.21
N GLY A 189 5.10 -7.06 3.31
CA GLY A 189 5.33 -5.70 3.82
C GLY A 189 5.57 -4.69 2.69
N TYR A 190 4.97 -3.51 2.81
CA TYR A 190 5.11 -2.41 1.85
C TYR A 190 5.29 -1.07 2.56
N LEU A 191 5.84 -0.09 1.85
CA LEU A 191 6.01 1.28 2.33
C LEU A 191 4.86 2.12 1.78
N THR A 192 4.30 3.01 2.60
CA THR A 192 3.12 3.81 2.25
C THR A 192 3.37 4.79 1.10
N ASP A 193 4.63 5.08 0.79
CA ASP A 193 5.04 5.99 -0.27
C ASP A 193 6.26 5.43 -1.03
N THR A 194 6.17 5.41 -2.36
CA THR A 194 7.21 4.84 -3.23
C THR A 194 8.44 5.74 -3.35
N LEU A 195 8.30 7.06 -3.30
CA LEU A 195 9.46 7.96 -3.30
C LEU A 195 10.19 7.91 -1.95
N MET A 196 9.46 7.74 -0.84
CA MET A 196 10.05 7.47 0.46
C MET A 196 10.84 6.16 0.46
N LEU A 197 10.32 5.11 -0.18
CA LEU A 197 11.05 3.87 -0.40
C LEU A 197 12.35 4.11 -1.18
N CYS A 198 12.29 4.84 -2.31
CA CYS A 198 13.48 5.18 -3.07
C CYS A 198 14.49 5.99 -2.24
N HIS A 199 14.01 6.97 -1.47
CA HIS A 199 14.84 7.79 -0.58
C HIS A 199 15.54 6.95 0.50
N LEU A 200 14.82 6.05 1.18
CA LEU A 200 15.37 5.15 2.20
C LEU A 200 16.44 4.20 1.65
N LEU A 201 16.34 3.85 0.37
CA LEU A 201 17.29 2.98 -0.33
C LEU A 201 18.41 3.76 -1.05
N GLY A 202 18.40 5.09 -1.00
CA GLY A 202 19.37 5.92 -1.73
C GLY A 202 19.27 5.78 -3.25
N LEU A 203 18.07 5.50 -3.77
CA LEU A 203 17.83 5.28 -5.20
C LEU A 203 17.33 6.57 -5.87
N ASN A 204 17.91 6.87 -7.03
CA ASN A 204 17.35 7.87 -7.93
C ASN A 204 16.39 7.19 -8.92
N ILE A 205 15.09 7.49 -8.78
CA ILE A 205 14.03 6.89 -9.59
C ILE A 205 14.22 7.14 -11.09
N ASP A 206 14.77 8.30 -11.49
CA ASP A 206 14.96 8.69 -12.90
C ASP A 206 15.89 7.75 -13.68
N THR A 207 16.83 7.13 -12.99
CA THR A 207 17.83 6.25 -13.61
C THR A 207 17.59 4.78 -13.29
N LEU A 208 16.62 4.47 -12.42
CA LEU A 208 16.45 3.15 -11.84
C LEU A 208 16.00 2.10 -12.88
N ILE A 209 15.08 2.48 -13.77
CA ILE A 209 14.54 1.62 -14.82
C ILE A 209 15.67 1.09 -15.71
N ILE A 210 16.64 1.95 -16.04
CA ILE A 210 17.77 1.63 -16.93
C ILE A 210 18.85 0.86 -16.18
N ASN A 211 19.23 1.36 -14.99
CA ASN A 211 20.43 0.87 -14.30
C ASN A 211 20.18 -0.41 -13.48
N LYS A 212 18.96 -0.61 -12.97
CA LYS A 212 18.60 -1.73 -12.09
C LYS A 212 17.15 -2.18 -12.35
N PRO A 213 16.84 -2.77 -13.52
CA PRO A 213 15.48 -3.13 -13.92
C PRO A 213 14.80 -4.12 -12.95
N ASP A 214 15.53 -5.09 -12.39
CA ASP A 214 14.98 -6.02 -11.40
C ASP A 214 14.54 -5.30 -10.12
N LEU A 215 15.37 -4.35 -9.64
CA LEU A 215 15.03 -3.53 -8.48
C LEU A 215 13.84 -2.61 -8.78
N PHE A 216 13.77 -2.07 -9.99
CA PHE A 216 12.60 -1.29 -10.43
C PHE A 216 11.31 -2.11 -10.38
N GLY A 217 11.36 -3.42 -10.67
CA GLY A 217 10.22 -4.33 -10.50
C GLY A 217 9.64 -4.29 -9.08
N HIS A 218 10.48 -4.34 -8.05
CA HIS A 218 10.04 -4.24 -6.65
C HIS A 218 9.52 -2.86 -6.28
N ILE A 219 10.12 -1.79 -6.82
CA ILE A 219 9.62 -0.41 -6.63
C ILE A 219 8.25 -0.24 -7.29
N LEU A 220 8.05 -0.81 -8.47
CA LEU A 220 6.79 -0.79 -9.20
C LEU A 220 5.70 -1.57 -8.46
N GLU A 221 6.03 -2.75 -7.92
CA GLU A 221 5.10 -3.52 -7.08
C GLU A 221 4.66 -2.70 -5.85
N ASN A 222 5.59 -2.01 -5.17
CA ASN A 222 5.24 -1.11 -4.07
C ASN A 222 4.31 0.01 -4.54
N TYR A 223 4.62 0.64 -5.66
CA TYR A 223 3.77 1.69 -6.23
C TYR A 223 2.34 1.19 -6.48
N VAL A 224 2.19 0.05 -7.15
CA VAL A 224 0.87 -0.57 -7.38
C VAL A 224 0.18 -0.88 -6.06
N ALA A 225 0.88 -1.43 -5.06
CA ALA A 225 0.32 -1.67 -3.74
C ALA A 225 -0.21 -0.37 -3.10
N THR A 226 0.55 0.72 -3.16
CA THR A 226 0.12 2.02 -2.63
C THR A 226 -1.09 2.56 -3.38
N GLU A 227 -1.13 2.49 -4.71
CA GLU A 227 -2.26 2.95 -5.51
C GLU A 227 -3.53 2.14 -5.21
N LEU A 228 -3.44 0.81 -5.10
CA LEU A 228 -4.58 -0.03 -4.75
C LEU A 228 -5.13 0.31 -3.36
N VAL A 229 -4.27 0.47 -2.35
CA VAL A 229 -4.69 0.82 -0.98
C VAL A 229 -5.33 2.21 -0.95
N LYS A 230 -4.71 3.20 -1.60
CA LYS A 230 -5.23 4.57 -1.68
C LYS A 230 -6.60 4.59 -2.38
N GLN A 231 -6.72 3.94 -3.54
CA GLN A 231 -8.00 3.95 -4.26
C GLN A 231 -9.10 3.16 -3.55
N LEU A 232 -8.77 2.08 -2.84
CA LEU A 232 -9.73 1.38 -1.99
C LEU A 232 -10.23 2.27 -0.83
N SER A 233 -9.40 3.17 -0.30
CA SER A 233 -9.78 3.99 0.86
C SER A 233 -10.88 5.02 0.54
N PHE A 234 -10.97 5.46 -0.72
CA PHE A 234 -12.02 6.37 -1.19
C PHE A 234 -13.02 5.73 -2.17
N SER A 235 -12.85 4.44 -2.51
CA SER A 235 -13.81 3.72 -3.33
C SER A 235 -15.09 3.43 -2.54
N ASN A 236 -16.22 3.56 -3.23
CA ASN A 236 -17.54 3.10 -2.78
C ASN A 236 -17.70 1.57 -2.89
N ILE A 237 -16.73 0.87 -3.48
CA ILE A 237 -16.70 -0.59 -3.54
C ILE A 237 -16.06 -1.14 -2.26
N LYS A 238 -16.82 -1.98 -1.56
CA LYS A 238 -16.33 -2.71 -0.39
C LYS A 238 -15.55 -3.95 -0.83
N ALA A 239 -14.26 -3.80 -1.12
CA ALA A 239 -13.35 -4.93 -1.38
C ALA A 239 -12.19 -4.94 -0.39
N GLN A 240 -11.61 -6.10 -0.14
CA GLN A 240 -10.42 -6.27 0.68
C GLN A 240 -9.23 -6.69 -0.17
N LEU A 241 -8.05 -6.15 0.16
CA LEU A 241 -6.80 -6.41 -0.53
C LEU A 241 -5.99 -7.48 0.21
N PHE A 242 -5.56 -8.50 -0.53
CA PHE A 242 -4.74 -9.59 -0.05
C PHE A 242 -3.59 -9.90 -1.03
N HIS A 243 -2.69 -10.81 -0.68
CA HIS A 243 -1.79 -11.48 -1.62
C HIS A 243 -2.07 -12.99 -1.60
N PHE A 244 -1.59 -13.76 -2.57
CA PHE A 244 -1.67 -15.21 -2.50
C PHE A 244 -0.31 -15.85 -2.72
N ARG A 245 0.04 -16.78 -1.85
CA ARG A 245 1.25 -17.58 -2.01
C ARG A 245 1.10 -18.98 -1.44
N THR A 246 1.55 -19.96 -2.21
CA THR A 246 1.62 -21.36 -1.79
C THR A 246 3.02 -21.71 -1.27
N SER A 247 3.11 -22.77 -0.47
CA SER A 247 4.38 -23.27 0.08
C SER A 247 5.34 -23.78 -1.00
N ASP A 248 4.83 -24.15 -2.18
CA ASP A 248 5.61 -24.54 -3.36
C ASP A 248 5.94 -23.36 -4.30
N GLY A 249 5.75 -22.12 -3.83
CA GLY A 249 6.27 -20.92 -4.49
C GLY A 249 5.41 -20.34 -5.60
N LYS A 250 4.14 -20.76 -5.73
CA LYS A 250 3.20 -20.12 -6.66
C LYS A 250 2.61 -18.88 -5.98
N GLU A 251 2.52 -17.79 -6.72
CA GLU A 251 2.23 -16.48 -6.16
C GLU A 251 1.33 -15.66 -7.07
N VAL A 252 0.52 -14.81 -6.46
CA VAL A 252 -0.21 -13.70 -7.10
C VAL A 252 0.03 -12.48 -6.22
N ASP A 253 0.52 -11.40 -6.82
CA ASP A 253 0.93 -10.20 -6.09
C ASP A 253 -0.21 -9.63 -5.24
N PHE A 254 -1.39 -9.44 -5.85
CA PHE A 254 -2.57 -8.92 -5.15
C PHE A 254 -3.86 -9.64 -5.52
N ILE A 255 -4.78 -9.68 -4.57
CA ILE A 255 -6.15 -10.18 -4.70
C ILE A 255 -7.10 -9.12 -4.17
N LEU A 256 -8.15 -8.82 -4.93
CA LEU A 256 -9.33 -8.14 -4.45
C LEU A 256 -10.43 -9.16 -4.18
N GLU A 257 -10.91 -9.20 -2.94
CA GLU A 257 -12.05 -10.02 -2.53
C GLU A 257 -13.23 -9.13 -2.19
N ARG A 258 -14.37 -9.37 -2.86
CA ARG A 258 -15.65 -8.72 -2.57
C ARG A 258 -16.39 -9.44 -1.44
N PRO A 259 -17.41 -8.80 -0.82
CA PRO A 259 -18.14 -9.38 0.30
C PRO A 259 -19.01 -10.56 -0.10
N ASP A 260 -19.38 -10.65 -1.39
CA ASP A 260 -20.06 -11.80 -1.99
C ASP A 260 -19.10 -12.97 -2.30
N GLY A 261 -17.82 -12.82 -1.96
CA GLY A 261 -16.78 -13.82 -2.15
C GLY A 261 -16.13 -13.80 -3.55
N GLY A 262 -16.52 -12.89 -4.44
CA GLY A 262 -15.91 -12.74 -5.76
C GLY A 262 -14.44 -12.30 -5.66
N ILE A 263 -13.56 -13.00 -6.37
CA ILE A 263 -12.10 -12.81 -6.32
C ILE A 263 -11.55 -12.36 -7.67
N PHE A 264 -10.75 -11.31 -7.63
CA PHE A 264 -10.04 -10.74 -8.76
C PHE A 264 -8.54 -10.75 -8.47
N ALA A 265 -7.76 -11.32 -9.37
CA ALA A 265 -6.31 -11.44 -9.21
C ALA A 265 -5.58 -10.33 -9.97
N ILE A 266 -4.47 -9.85 -9.41
CA ILE A 266 -3.65 -8.79 -9.99
C ILE A 266 -2.19 -9.22 -9.87
N GLU A 267 -1.50 -9.22 -11.00
CA GLU A 267 -0.06 -9.45 -11.10
C GLU A 267 0.60 -8.17 -11.66
N VAL A 268 1.82 -7.86 -11.24
CA VAL A 268 2.57 -6.70 -11.75
C VAL A 268 3.78 -7.14 -12.56
N LYS A 269 4.00 -6.50 -13.70
CA LYS A 269 5.17 -6.72 -14.55
C LYS A 269 5.78 -5.39 -14.97
N ALA A 270 7.10 -5.27 -14.82
CA ALA A 270 7.87 -4.10 -15.27
C ALA A 270 8.30 -4.18 -16.74
N LYS A 271 7.89 -5.23 -17.47
CA LYS A 271 8.19 -5.43 -18.90
C LYS A 271 6.99 -5.08 -19.77
N GLU A 272 7.23 -4.53 -20.95
CA GLU A 272 6.18 -4.16 -21.91
C GLU A 272 5.50 -5.36 -22.58
N SER A 273 6.14 -6.52 -22.63
CA SER A 273 5.54 -7.72 -23.20
C SER A 273 4.91 -8.60 -22.12
N VAL A 274 3.64 -8.94 -22.32
CA VAL A 274 2.89 -9.88 -21.46
C VAL A 274 2.59 -11.14 -22.26
N SER A 275 2.85 -12.30 -21.67
CA SER A 275 2.50 -13.60 -22.24
C SER A 275 1.65 -14.41 -21.28
N ILE A 276 1.10 -15.53 -21.74
CA ILE A 276 0.26 -16.40 -20.90
C ILE A 276 1.00 -16.94 -19.66
N GLN A 277 2.33 -17.02 -19.71
CA GLN A 277 3.15 -17.45 -18.58
C GLN A 277 3.10 -16.45 -17.41
N ASP A 278 2.87 -15.16 -17.68
CA ASP A 278 2.72 -14.15 -16.63
C ASP A 278 1.43 -14.34 -15.81
N PHE A 279 0.46 -15.12 -16.31
CA PHE A 279 -0.78 -15.46 -15.61
C PHE A 279 -0.69 -16.78 -14.82
N LYS A 280 0.47 -17.46 -14.78
CA LYS A 280 0.57 -18.80 -14.17
C LYS A 280 0.10 -18.85 -12.72
N GLY A 281 0.46 -17.83 -11.93
CA GLY A 281 -0.01 -17.69 -10.54
C GLY A 281 -1.52 -17.52 -10.44
N ILE A 282 -2.06 -16.66 -11.29
CA ILE A 282 -3.50 -16.38 -11.40
C ILE A 282 -4.27 -17.64 -11.79
N GLN A 283 -3.80 -18.41 -12.77
CA GLN A 283 -4.43 -19.66 -13.21
C GLN A 283 -4.45 -20.71 -12.09
N VAL A 284 -3.39 -20.79 -11.29
CA VAL A 284 -3.34 -21.67 -10.13
C VAL A 284 -4.41 -21.24 -9.11
N LEU A 285 -4.48 -19.96 -8.77
CA LEU A 285 -5.51 -19.43 -7.88
C LEU A 285 -6.91 -19.76 -8.42
N ALA A 286 -7.18 -19.47 -9.69
CA ALA A 286 -8.45 -19.73 -10.35
C ALA A 286 -8.86 -21.21 -10.24
N SER A 287 -7.91 -22.13 -10.44
CA SER A 287 -8.17 -23.58 -10.30
C SER A 287 -8.55 -24.02 -8.89
N LEU A 288 -8.06 -23.31 -7.86
CA LEU A 288 -8.32 -23.63 -6.46
C LEU A 288 -9.69 -23.13 -5.99
N ILE A 289 -10.13 -21.97 -6.48
CA ILE A 289 -11.33 -21.28 -5.99
C ILE A 289 -12.54 -21.41 -6.93
N LYS A 290 -12.31 -21.86 -8.17
CA LYS A 290 -13.33 -22.18 -9.18
C LYS A 290 -14.34 -21.04 -9.38
N ASN A 291 -15.58 -21.23 -8.94
CA ASN A 291 -16.71 -20.31 -9.20
C ASN A 291 -16.52 -18.93 -8.56
N ASP A 292 -15.67 -18.84 -7.54
CA ASP A 292 -15.38 -17.57 -6.86
C ASP A 292 -14.38 -16.71 -7.65
N PHE A 293 -13.62 -17.30 -8.57
CA PHE A 293 -12.74 -16.55 -9.46
C PHE A 293 -13.57 -15.79 -10.49
N LYS A 294 -13.45 -14.47 -10.50
CA LYS A 294 -14.21 -13.58 -11.39
C LYS A 294 -13.36 -13.02 -12.53
N GLY A 295 -12.05 -12.92 -12.36
CA GLY A 295 -11.13 -12.50 -13.41
C GLY A 295 -9.74 -12.22 -12.87
N GLY A 296 -8.79 -11.97 -13.77
CA GLY A 296 -7.43 -11.66 -13.38
C GLY A 296 -6.74 -10.73 -14.36
N ILE A 297 -5.85 -9.88 -13.86
CA ILE A 297 -5.12 -8.93 -14.69
C ILE A 297 -3.61 -8.99 -14.45
N VAL A 298 -2.85 -8.68 -15.50
CA VAL A 298 -1.44 -8.33 -15.41
C VAL A 298 -1.32 -6.84 -15.69
N LEU A 299 -0.93 -6.06 -14.69
CA LEU A 299 -0.57 -4.65 -14.84
C LEU A 299 0.82 -4.52 -15.44
N TYR A 300 0.95 -3.79 -16.55
CA TYR A 300 2.20 -3.71 -17.30
C TYR A 300 2.40 -2.33 -17.98
N PRO A 301 3.64 -1.92 -18.30
CA PRO A 301 3.95 -0.63 -18.93
C PRO A 301 3.61 -0.54 -20.43
N GLY A 302 2.61 -1.28 -20.92
CA GLY A 302 2.14 -1.14 -22.30
C GLY A 302 1.10 -0.03 -22.50
N ARG A 303 0.54 0.03 -23.71
CA ARG A 303 -0.38 1.10 -24.14
C ARG A 303 -1.84 0.67 -24.27
N GLU A 304 -2.10 -0.63 -24.42
CA GLU A 304 -3.42 -1.14 -24.74
C GLU A 304 -3.84 -2.21 -23.73
N SER A 305 -5.15 -2.32 -23.50
CA SER A 305 -5.69 -3.45 -22.74
C SER A 305 -5.92 -4.63 -23.68
N ILE A 306 -5.25 -5.75 -23.41
CA ILE A 306 -5.25 -6.93 -24.28
C ILE A 306 -6.00 -8.06 -23.56
N PRO A 307 -7.11 -8.56 -24.12
CA PRO A 307 -7.81 -9.70 -23.56
C PRO A 307 -7.04 -11.01 -23.79
N PHE A 308 -7.06 -11.87 -22.79
CA PHE A 308 -6.59 -13.24 -22.80
C PHE A 308 -7.77 -14.19 -22.48
N VAL A 309 -7.51 -15.49 -22.56
CA VAL A 309 -8.52 -16.53 -22.26
C VAL A 309 -8.99 -16.47 -20.80
N GLN A 310 -10.20 -16.98 -20.50
CA GLN A 310 -10.71 -17.17 -19.13
C GLN A 310 -10.84 -15.87 -18.30
N ASN A 311 -11.27 -14.78 -18.94
CA ASN A 311 -11.42 -13.47 -18.32
C ASN A 311 -10.11 -12.95 -17.70
N LEU A 312 -9.02 -13.15 -18.43
CA LEU A 312 -7.70 -12.65 -18.11
C LEU A 312 -7.38 -11.46 -19.01
N TRP A 313 -6.68 -10.44 -18.49
CA TRP A 313 -6.33 -9.24 -19.27
C TRP A 313 -4.91 -8.77 -18.96
N ALA A 314 -4.17 -8.34 -19.98
CA ALA A 314 -3.05 -7.44 -19.77
C ALA A 314 -3.58 -6.01 -19.77
N VAL A 315 -3.32 -5.24 -18.72
CA VAL A 315 -3.90 -3.90 -18.52
C VAL A 315 -2.77 -2.89 -18.31
N PRO A 316 -2.73 -1.79 -19.08
CA PRO A 316 -1.71 -0.75 -18.92
C PRO A 316 -1.68 -0.16 -17.51
N LEU A 317 -0.49 0.13 -16.99
CA LEU A 317 -0.32 0.80 -15.70
C LEU A 317 -1.08 2.12 -15.63
N TYR A 318 -1.22 2.84 -16.76
CA TYR A 318 -1.93 4.11 -16.76
C TYR A 318 -3.39 4.03 -16.35
N SER A 319 -3.99 2.84 -16.38
CA SER A 319 -5.31 2.58 -15.84
C SER A 319 -5.44 2.94 -14.35
N LEU A 320 -4.33 2.98 -13.61
CA LEU A 320 -4.28 3.42 -12.21
C LEU A 320 -4.56 4.92 -12.05
N TRP A 321 -4.29 5.77 -13.05
CA TRP A 321 -4.44 7.24 -12.94
C TRP A 321 -5.39 7.86 -13.97
N GLN A 322 -6.29 7.05 -14.53
CA GLN A 322 -7.44 7.51 -15.31
C GLN A 322 -8.50 8.18 -14.43
#